data_AF-A0A3B4BJ39-F1
#
_entry.id   AF-A0A3B4BJ39-F1
#
_cell.length_a   1.000
_cell.length_b   1.000
_cell.length_c   1.000
_cell.angle_alpha   90.00
_cell.angle_beta   90.00
_cell.angle_gamma   90.00
#
_symmetry.space_group_name_H-M   'P 1'
#
loop_
_entity.id
_entity.type
_entity.pdbx_description
1 polymer ?
#
loop_
_entity_poly.entity_id
_entity_poly.type
_entity_poly.pdbx_seq_one_letter_code
_entity_poly.pdbx_strand_id
1 'polypeptide(L)'
;MEPVVKEKFFIVIRSKSRKGFCRGVIGHVEGELQNGELMAVLFCGSSNNGNSKTGGIVKKEDTYPLTRHQAQLLLYVSSLSKRLELLCNPQFFSAICELSHQDLVVVRHKKGHLPGLVKNLMQIGRNDNQEDLHMLGFEVEILTDRSFASKKSTPPPLFSAADIVQVVPPQVPLEVGSLVEVQSNSGLTVYGVIRWIGALKGKTGEWAGIELDYEVKGCSDGTYGGKRFFTCSGNKALFIPKKKCCPDPSFEESEDHVPPLTESEAFSVLVGKMKGIQGHINSCYLDATLFAESVMSFRKELGCDTFSTEEKPEEFITVLFQKVLCIGPLLKLSRGETFQDTYTLQIFLEKEQMCPMPTAQQLLDTSCLSSNLKFEVMPSCLIVQMPRFGSKYKMFSHIIPSVELDITDLLYNPRQCFLCGCLAEFECLQCLPDRRLAPGRIKQYCATCNTQVHTHPTRQGHSPTPLEVSTGTTTDAPMPRHTMQLFAVLCIQTSHYVSFVKCGSDPKSWLFFDCMADRCNDQSGYNIPEVCACPELGDFLSQSEEELACINPSQVPELVRRLLCDSYM
;
A
#
# COMPACT_ATOMS: atom_id res chain seq x y z
N MET A 1 -20.13 -2.69 45.46
CA MET A 1 -19.83 -2.01 44.19
C MET A 1 -19.90 -3.06 43.11
N GLU A 2 -21.05 -3.17 42.44
CA GLU A 2 -21.18 -4.03 41.25
C GLU A 2 -20.29 -3.48 40.13
N PRO A 3 -19.69 -4.34 39.29
CA PRO A 3 -18.86 -3.86 38.19
C PRO A 3 -19.78 -3.23 37.15
N VAL A 4 -19.59 -1.94 36.89
CA VAL A 4 -20.21 -1.23 35.78
C VAL A 4 -19.84 -1.97 34.49
N VAL A 5 -20.79 -2.72 33.93
CA VAL A 5 -20.65 -3.33 32.62
C VAL A 5 -20.51 -2.17 31.64
N LYS A 6 -19.31 -1.95 31.08
CA LYS A 6 -19.12 -1.04 29.95
C LYS A 6 -20.10 -1.51 28.86
N GLU A 7 -21.04 -0.66 28.48
CA GLU A 7 -21.99 -0.95 27.40
C GLU A 7 -21.22 -1.40 26.15
N LYS A 8 -21.53 -2.58 25.62
CA LYS A 8 -20.86 -3.15 24.44
C LYS A 8 -21.89 -3.20 23.31
N PHE A 9 -21.80 -2.25 22.37
CA PHE A 9 -22.57 -2.27 21.13
C PHE A 9 -21.79 -3.01 20.04
N PHE A 10 -22.49 -3.56 19.07
CA PHE A 10 -21.89 -4.22 17.91
C PHE A 10 -22.78 -4.11 16.69
N ILE A 11 -22.21 -4.41 15.53
CA ILE A 11 -22.94 -4.63 14.28
C ILE A 11 -22.62 -6.02 13.73
N VAL A 12 -23.64 -6.69 13.21
CA VAL A 12 -23.50 -8.03 12.63
C VAL A 12 -22.83 -7.91 11.26
N ILE A 13 -21.63 -8.47 11.11
CA ILE A 13 -20.87 -8.44 9.85
C ILE A 13 -21.02 -9.73 9.03
N ARG A 14 -21.50 -10.83 9.64
CA ARG A 14 -21.78 -12.12 8.99
C ARG A 14 -23.15 -12.65 9.42
N SER A 15 -23.95 -13.16 8.49
CA SER A 15 -25.28 -13.74 8.79
C SER A 15 -25.33 -15.21 8.38
N LYS A 16 -25.48 -16.12 9.35
CA LYS A 16 -26.05 -17.44 9.10
C LYS A 16 -27.54 -17.34 9.42
N SER A 17 -28.41 -17.64 8.46
CA SER A 17 -29.87 -17.53 8.56
C SER A 17 -30.44 -18.13 9.86
N ARG A 18 -30.48 -17.34 10.93
CA ARG A 18 -31.13 -17.62 12.21
C ARG A 18 -31.89 -16.35 12.59
N LYS A 19 -33.13 -16.55 13.04
CA LYS A 19 -34.17 -15.54 13.27
C LYS A 19 -33.61 -14.18 13.75
N GLY A 20 -33.59 -13.18 12.88
CA GLY A 20 -33.35 -11.76 13.22
C GLY A 20 -31.92 -11.21 13.04
N PHE A 21 -30.89 -12.06 13.04
CA PHE A 21 -29.47 -11.63 12.99
C PHE A 21 -28.96 -11.47 11.55
N CYS A 22 -29.54 -10.52 10.82
CA CYS A 22 -29.13 -10.19 9.46
C CYS A 22 -27.88 -9.29 9.46
N ARG A 23 -27.11 -9.35 8.37
CA ARG A 23 -25.92 -8.51 8.17
C ARG A 23 -26.30 -7.02 8.21
N GLY A 24 -25.53 -6.21 8.95
CA GLY A 24 -25.74 -4.77 9.11
C GLY A 24 -26.70 -4.38 10.25
N VAL A 25 -27.26 -5.35 10.97
CA VAL A 25 -28.09 -5.10 12.16
C VAL A 25 -27.20 -4.75 13.35
N ILE A 26 -27.61 -3.74 14.12
CA ILE A 26 -26.90 -3.25 15.32
C ILE A 26 -27.51 -3.93 16.54
N GLY A 27 -26.68 -4.33 17.49
CA GLY A 27 -27.13 -4.94 18.74
C GLY A 27 -26.35 -4.47 19.96
N HIS A 28 -26.89 -4.81 21.13
CA HIS A 28 -26.28 -4.60 22.43
C HIS A 28 -26.01 -5.96 23.09
N VAL A 29 -24.82 -6.12 23.67
CA VAL A 29 -24.43 -7.36 24.37
C VAL A 29 -24.97 -7.33 25.80
N GLU A 30 -25.80 -8.32 26.14
CA GLU A 30 -26.31 -8.53 27.50
C GLU A 30 -25.45 -9.52 28.30
N GLY A 31 -24.73 -10.43 27.63
CA GLY A 31 -23.84 -11.38 28.29
C GLY A 31 -22.93 -12.13 27.31
N GLU A 32 -21.81 -12.65 27.81
CA GLU A 32 -20.82 -13.42 27.05
C GLU A 32 -20.78 -14.86 27.59
N LEU A 33 -20.97 -15.84 26.71
CA LEU A 33 -20.92 -17.27 27.02
C LEU A 33 -19.48 -17.79 26.90
N GLN A 34 -19.14 -18.84 27.65
CA GLN A 34 -17.76 -19.39 27.72
C GLN A 34 -17.24 -19.96 26.38
N ASN A 35 -18.10 -20.09 25.37
CA ASN A 35 -17.80 -20.62 24.04
C ASN A 35 -17.57 -19.52 22.97
N GLY A 36 -17.45 -18.24 23.35
CA GLY A 36 -17.27 -17.13 22.41
C GLY A 36 -18.57 -16.65 21.73
N GLU A 37 -19.72 -17.08 22.22
CA GLU A 37 -21.03 -16.59 21.82
C GLU A 37 -21.49 -15.43 22.70
N LEU A 38 -22.18 -14.46 22.09
CA LEU A 38 -22.72 -13.27 22.72
C LEU A 38 -24.24 -13.40 22.77
N MET A 39 -24.82 -13.25 23.97
CA MET A 39 -26.24 -13.01 24.13
C MET A 39 -26.50 -11.52 23.88
N ALA A 40 -27.36 -11.23 22.92
CA ALA A 40 -27.56 -9.88 22.45
C ALA A 40 -29.01 -9.57 22.11
N VAL A 41 -29.34 -8.29 22.27
CA VAL A 41 -30.60 -7.69 21.82
C VAL A 41 -30.34 -6.86 20.58
N LEU A 42 -31.18 -7.06 19.55
CA LEU A 42 -31.06 -6.37 18.28
C LEU A 42 -31.94 -5.12 18.21
N PHE A 43 -31.41 -4.09 17.56
CA PHE A 43 -32.14 -2.87 17.20
C PHE A 43 -32.55 -2.94 15.71
N CYS A 44 -33.83 -3.22 15.46
CA CYS A 44 -34.40 -3.24 14.10
C CYS A 44 -34.84 -1.85 13.67
N GLY A 45 -34.07 -1.22 12.78
CA GLY A 45 -34.45 0.04 12.14
C GLY A 45 -35.28 -0.22 10.88
N SER A 46 -36.59 -0.41 11.02
CA SER A 46 -37.62 -0.19 9.96
C SER A 46 -39.01 -0.64 10.42
N SER A 47 -39.75 0.24 11.09
CA SER A 47 -41.22 0.30 11.12
C SER A 47 -41.63 1.40 12.09
N ASN A 48 -42.67 2.18 11.77
CA ASN A 48 -43.30 3.18 12.64
C ASN A 48 -43.96 2.58 13.91
N ASN A 49 -43.47 1.46 14.42
CA ASN A 49 -43.79 0.87 15.72
C ASN A 49 -42.50 0.31 16.32
N GLY A 50 -41.81 1.15 17.09
CA GLY A 50 -40.70 0.70 17.94
C GLY A 50 -41.25 -0.13 19.08
N ASN A 51 -40.99 -1.44 19.05
CA ASN A 51 -40.83 -2.33 20.22
C ASN A 51 -40.90 -3.80 19.79
N SER A 52 -39.85 -4.30 19.15
CA SER A 52 -39.60 -5.74 19.16
C SER A 52 -38.13 -5.97 19.42
N LYS A 53 -37.77 -6.00 20.72
CA LYS A 53 -36.46 -6.45 21.20
C LYS A 53 -36.40 -7.96 20.92
N THR A 54 -35.92 -8.34 19.74
CA THR A 54 -35.61 -9.74 19.46
C THR A 54 -34.24 -10.06 20.03
N GLY A 55 -34.23 -10.76 21.16
CA GLY A 55 -33.02 -11.33 21.74
C GLY A 55 -32.57 -12.59 20.99
N GLY A 56 -31.27 -12.83 20.95
CA GLY A 56 -30.70 -14.07 20.45
C GLY A 56 -29.19 -14.15 20.62
N ILE A 57 -28.62 -15.19 20.04
CA ILE A 57 -27.20 -15.54 20.21
C ILE A 57 -26.46 -15.30 18.90
N VAL A 58 -25.37 -14.52 18.96
CA VAL A 58 -24.46 -14.25 17.85
C VAL A 58 -23.04 -14.60 18.25
N LYS A 59 -22.25 -15.14 17.34
CA LYS A 59 -20.84 -15.40 17.64
C LYS A 59 -20.05 -14.10 17.62
N LYS A 60 -19.10 -13.94 18.54
CA LYS A 60 -18.23 -12.76 18.61
C LYS A 60 -17.46 -12.51 17.30
N GLU A 61 -17.00 -13.57 16.64
CA GLU A 61 -16.31 -13.55 15.33
C GLU A 61 -17.17 -13.02 14.16
N ASP A 62 -18.50 -13.04 14.31
CA ASP A 62 -19.45 -12.59 13.30
C ASP A 62 -19.93 -11.14 13.54
N THR A 63 -19.32 -10.44 14.51
CA THR A 63 -19.67 -9.08 14.93
C THR A 63 -18.49 -8.12 14.86
N TYR A 64 -18.76 -6.83 14.64
CA TYR A 64 -17.79 -5.76 14.77
C TYR A 64 -18.18 -4.86 15.96
N PRO A 65 -17.27 -4.60 16.91
CA PRO A 65 -17.57 -3.79 18.10
C PRO A 65 -17.78 -2.33 17.72
N LEU A 66 -18.76 -1.67 18.35
CA LEU A 66 -19.07 -0.26 18.14
C LEU A 66 -19.06 0.49 19.47
N THR A 67 -18.65 1.76 19.43
CA THR A 67 -18.97 2.69 20.51
C THR A 67 -20.46 3.04 20.47
N ARG A 68 -20.98 3.56 21.59
CA ARG A 68 -22.38 4.04 21.66
C ARG A 68 -22.66 5.07 20.55
N HIS A 69 -21.79 6.07 20.40
CA HIS A 69 -21.93 7.14 19.39
C HIS A 69 -21.97 6.59 17.96
N GLN A 70 -21.05 5.69 17.61
CA GLN A 70 -21.03 5.02 16.31
C GLN A 70 -22.32 4.23 16.06
N ALA A 71 -22.79 3.48 17.06
CA ALA A 71 -24.03 2.72 16.95
C ALA A 71 -25.24 3.64 16.73
N GLN A 72 -25.30 4.79 17.39
CA GLN A 72 -26.39 5.77 17.24
C GLN A 72 -26.42 6.43 15.86
N LEU A 73 -25.25 6.79 15.31
CA LEU A 73 -25.11 7.34 13.95
C LEU A 73 -25.51 6.30 12.88
N LEU A 74 -25.02 5.06 13.02
CA LEU A 74 -25.33 3.98 12.08
C LEU A 74 -26.81 3.56 12.16
N LEU A 75 -27.45 3.69 13.33
CA LEU A 75 -28.87 3.32 13.50
C LEU A 75 -29.79 4.22 12.65
N TYR A 76 -29.43 5.48 12.43
CA TYR A 76 -30.19 6.39 11.57
C TYR A 76 -30.06 6.06 10.07
N VAL A 77 -29.00 5.36 9.68
CA VAL A 77 -28.82 4.89 8.30
C VAL A 77 -29.83 3.77 8.02
N SER A 78 -30.78 4.02 7.12
CA SER A 78 -31.88 3.09 6.82
C SER A 78 -31.44 1.81 6.09
N SER A 79 -30.37 1.90 5.30
CA SER A 79 -29.84 0.76 4.55
C SER A 79 -28.81 -0.01 5.36
N LEU A 80 -29.08 -1.30 5.62
CA LEU A 80 -28.15 -2.20 6.32
C LEU A 80 -26.79 -2.33 5.60
N SER A 81 -26.80 -2.31 4.27
CA SER A 81 -25.57 -2.38 3.46
C SER A 81 -24.71 -1.12 3.63
N LYS A 82 -25.33 0.07 3.62
CA LYS A 82 -24.61 1.34 3.79
C LYS A 82 -23.99 1.48 5.18
N ARG A 83 -24.59 0.90 6.21
CA ARG A 83 -24.00 0.86 7.56
C ARG A 83 -22.64 0.15 7.57
N LEU A 84 -22.54 -0.94 6.82
CA LEU A 84 -21.30 -1.71 6.70
C LEU A 84 -20.29 -1.00 5.79
N GLU A 85 -20.75 -0.35 4.72
CA GLU A 85 -19.91 0.44 3.82
C GLU A 85 -19.16 1.55 4.54
N LEU A 86 -19.82 2.25 5.48
CA LEU A 86 -19.16 3.26 6.34
C LEU A 86 -18.04 2.66 7.18
N LEU A 87 -18.18 1.41 7.63
CA LEU A 87 -17.16 0.73 8.43
C LEU A 87 -16.00 0.18 7.60
N CYS A 88 -16.13 0.10 6.27
CA CYS A 88 -15.04 -0.25 5.38
C CYS A 88 -14.00 0.89 5.26
N ASN A 89 -14.37 2.14 5.61
CA ASN A 89 -13.47 3.28 5.64
C ASN A 89 -13.42 3.89 7.06
N PRO A 90 -12.56 3.34 7.95
CA PRO A 90 -12.54 3.73 9.36
C PRO A 90 -12.12 5.19 9.57
N GLN A 91 -11.19 5.73 8.77
CA GLN A 91 -10.76 7.12 8.85
C GLN A 91 -11.90 8.08 8.51
N PHE A 92 -12.59 7.84 7.39
CA PHE A 92 -13.72 8.67 6.99
C PHE A 92 -14.87 8.62 8.00
N PHE A 93 -15.17 7.42 8.52
CA PHE A 93 -16.21 7.29 9.53
C PHE A 93 -15.81 7.92 10.88
N SER A 94 -14.52 7.90 11.26
CA SER A 94 -14.01 8.65 12.42
C SER A 94 -14.19 10.15 12.22
N ALA A 95 -13.80 10.68 11.06
CA ALA A 95 -13.99 12.09 10.72
C ALA A 95 -15.48 12.49 10.80
N ILE A 96 -16.40 11.64 10.33
CA ILE A 96 -17.84 11.86 10.52
C ILE A 96 -18.23 11.86 12.00
N CYS A 97 -17.70 10.93 12.80
CA CYS A 97 -17.98 10.84 14.23
C CYS A 97 -17.54 12.09 15.01
N GLU A 98 -16.49 12.77 14.53
CA GLU A 98 -15.89 13.96 15.13
C GLU A 98 -16.49 15.28 14.65
N LEU A 99 -17.41 15.25 13.67
CA LEU A 99 -18.06 16.44 13.14
C LEU A 99 -18.72 17.28 14.24
N SER A 100 -18.42 18.57 14.20
CA SER A 100 -18.80 19.58 15.14
C SER A 100 -19.49 20.76 14.45
N HIS A 101 -20.00 21.70 15.24
CA HIS A 101 -20.71 22.87 14.71
C HIS A 101 -19.76 23.73 13.85
N GLN A 102 -20.22 24.10 12.65
CA GLN A 102 -19.51 24.81 11.57
C GLN A 102 -18.52 23.99 10.74
N ASP A 103 -18.42 22.68 10.93
CA ASP A 103 -17.60 21.86 10.04
C ASP A 103 -18.19 21.81 8.63
N LEU A 104 -17.31 21.92 7.64
CA LEU A 104 -17.67 21.93 6.24
C LEU A 104 -17.72 20.49 5.73
N VAL A 105 -18.86 20.10 5.18
CA VAL A 105 -19.11 18.76 4.66
C VAL A 105 -19.71 18.83 3.26
N VAL A 106 -19.48 17.79 2.47
CA VAL A 106 -20.21 17.60 1.21
C VAL A 106 -21.26 16.53 1.45
N VAL A 107 -22.53 16.90 1.31
CA VAL A 107 -23.67 16.00 1.51
C VAL A 107 -24.33 15.62 0.19
N ARG A 108 -24.80 14.38 0.11
CA ARG A 108 -25.63 13.89 -0.98
C ARG A 108 -27.05 14.37 -0.77
N HIS A 109 -27.50 15.32 -1.59
CA HIS A 109 -28.84 15.88 -1.50
C HIS A 109 -29.53 15.86 -2.87
N LYS A 110 -30.66 15.14 -2.96
CA LYS A 110 -31.45 14.94 -4.18
C LYS A 110 -30.65 14.29 -5.32
N LYS A 111 -30.18 15.08 -6.29
CA LYS A 111 -29.50 14.62 -7.53
C LYS A 111 -28.04 15.09 -7.63
N GLY A 112 -27.44 15.55 -6.54
CA GLY A 112 -26.06 16.04 -6.55
C GLY A 112 -25.40 16.03 -5.19
N HIS A 113 -24.12 16.39 -5.20
CA HIS A 113 -23.30 16.60 -4.01
C HIS A 113 -23.22 18.11 -3.77
N LEU A 114 -23.60 18.55 -2.57
CA LEU A 114 -23.65 19.97 -2.23
C LEU A 114 -22.79 20.21 -0.98
N PRO A 115 -21.96 21.27 -0.97
CA PRO A 115 -21.27 21.68 0.25
C PRO A 115 -22.28 22.24 1.26
N GLY A 116 -22.05 21.98 2.53
CA GLY A 116 -22.89 22.46 3.62
C GLY A 116 -22.13 22.54 4.94
N LEU A 117 -22.62 23.37 5.85
CA LEU A 117 -22.04 23.53 7.18
C LEU A 117 -22.86 22.76 8.20
N VAL A 118 -22.21 21.92 9.00
CA VAL A 118 -22.85 21.23 10.12
C VAL A 118 -23.33 22.27 11.13
N LYS A 119 -24.62 22.23 11.47
CA LYS A 119 -25.22 23.08 12.50
C LYS A 119 -25.31 22.33 13.80
N ASN A 120 -25.97 21.18 13.80
CA ASN A 120 -26.23 20.45 15.03
C ASN A 120 -26.19 18.95 14.79
N LEU A 121 -25.89 18.20 15.85
CA LEU A 121 -26.11 16.77 15.95
C LEU A 121 -27.45 16.55 16.63
N MET A 122 -28.41 15.97 15.91
CA MET A 122 -29.80 15.84 16.34
C MET A 122 -30.11 14.42 16.80
N GLN A 123 -30.79 14.31 17.93
CA GLN A 123 -31.37 13.06 18.43
C GLN A 123 -32.73 12.80 17.76
N ILE A 124 -32.92 11.61 17.20
CA ILE A 124 -34.08 11.24 16.38
C ILE A 124 -34.78 10.01 17.00
N GLY A 125 -36.08 10.12 17.27
CA GLY A 125 -36.91 9.05 17.88
C GLY A 125 -37.63 9.49 19.16
N ARG A 126 -38.67 8.75 19.59
CA ARG A 126 -39.37 9.00 20.88
C ARG A 126 -38.65 8.29 22.03
N ASN A 127 -38.52 8.99 23.14
CA ASN A 127 -37.77 8.61 24.33
C ASN A 127 -38.70 7.89 25.30
N ASP A 128 -38.80 6.56 25.20
CA ASP A 128 -39.67 5.78 26.09
C ASP A 128 -38.92 5.15 27.28
N ASN A 129 -37.57 5.06 27.27
CA ASN A 129 -36.74 4.65 28.43
C ASN A 129 -35.27 5.12 28.31
N GLN A 130 -34.59 5.34 29.45
CA GLN A 130 -33.20 5.83 29.54
C GLN A 130 -32.15 4.82 29.00
N GLU A 131 -32.53 3.55 28.83
CA GLU A 131 -31.67 2.47 28.32
C GLU A 131 -31.76 2.25 26.80
N ASP A 132 -32.65 2.95 26.08
CA ASP A 132 -32.83 2.72 24.65
C ASP A 132 -31.85 3.57 23.81
N LEU A 133 -31.23 2.92 22.81
CA LEU A 133 -30.28 3.55 21.89
C LEU A 133 -31.01 4.46 20.89
N HIS A 134 -30.85 5.78 21.01
CA HIS A 134 -31.47 6.73 20.09
C HIS A 134 -30.67 6.90 18.79
N MET A 135 -31.33 7.32 17.72
CA MET A 135 -30.67 7.61 16.44
C MET A 135 -30.07 9.02 16.45
N LEU A 136 -28.91 9.18 15.82
CA LEU A 136 -28.26 10.48 15.64
C LEU A 136 -28.15 10.84 14.15
N GLY A 137 -28.41 12.10 13.82
CA GLY A 137 -28.25 12.64 12.46
C GLY A 137 -27.75 14.08 12.47
N PHE A 138 -27.19 14.54 11.35
CA PHE A 138 -26.58 15.86 11.22
C PHE A 138 -27.54 16.84 10.56
N GLU A 139 -27.79 17.96 11.23
CA GLU A 139 -28.48 19.11 10.66
C GLU A 139 -27.46 19.94 9.89
N VAL A 140 -27.63 20.08 8.57
CA VAL A 140 -26.62 20.71 7.69
C VAL A 140 -27.24 21.86 6.90
N GLU A 141 -26.64 23.05 7.00
CA GLU A 141 -26.99 24.21 6.19
C GLU A 141 -26.29 24.13 4.83
N ILE A 142 -27.06 23.95 3.75
CA ILE A 142 -26.53 23.85 2.39
C ILE A 142 -26.07 25.22 1.87
N LEU A 143 -24.82 25.29 1.40
CA LEU A 143 -24.25 26.48 0.78
C LEU A 143 -24.65 26.53 -0.71
N THR A 144 -25.29 27.61 -1.16
CA THR A 144 -25.61 27.83 -2.58
C THR A 144 -25.05 29.18 -3.05
N ASP A 145 -24.56 29.26 -4.29
CA ASP A 145 -23.90 30.44 -4.90
C ASP A 145 -24.78 31.70 -5.05
N ARG A 146 -26.00 31.71 -4.51
CA ARG A 146 -26.90 32.86 -4.58
C ARG A 146 -26.79 33.70 -3.32
N SER A 147 -25.97 34.75 -3.43
CA SER A 147 -26.12 36.10 -2.85
C SER A 147 -27.11 36.27 -1.69
N PHE A 148 -26.58 36.79 -0.57
CA PHE A 148 -27.29 37.48 0.51
C PHE A 148 -28.65 38.08 0.10
N ALA A 149 -29.76 37.43 0.48
CA ALA A 149 -31.08 38.04 0.53
C ALA A 149 -32.04 37.28 1.48
N SER A 150 -32.18 37.83 2.69
CA SER A 150 -33.32 37.78 3.64
C SER A 150 -34.32 36.58 3.63
N LYS A 151 -34.28 35.84 4.75
CA LYS A 151 -35.40 35.31 5.58
C LYS A 151 -36.53 34.49 4.92
N LYS A 152 -36.51 33.18 5.21
CA LYS A 152 -37.55 32.43 5.94
C LYS A 152 -36.86 31.25 6.66
N SER A 153 -37.14 31.06 7.96
CA SER A 153 -36.53 30.01 8.80
C SER A 153 -37.12 28.63 8.47
N THR A 154 -36.72 28.04 7.36
CA THR A 154 -36.88 26.60 7.18
C THR A 154 -35.81 25.91 8.03
N PRO A 155 -36.17 24.93 8.88
CA PRO A 155 -35.17 24.19 9.63
C PRO A 155 -34.20 23.51 8.64
N PRO A 156 -32.88 23.56 8.91
CA PRO A 156 -31.91 22.93 8.03
C PRO A 156 -32.22 21.43 7.84
N PRO A 157 -31.98 20.89 6.65
CA PRO A 157 -32.22 19.48 6.36
C PRO A 157 -31.36 18.57 7.25
N LEU A 158 -31.95 17.44 7.62
CA LEU A 158 -31.34 16.41 8.45
C LEU A 158 -30.77 15.29 7.56
N PHE A 159 -29.52 14.91 7.83
CA PHE A 159 -28.76 13.94 7.06
C PHE A 159 -28.26 12.81 7.95
N SER A 160 -28.22 11.58 7.41
CA SER A 160 -27.56 10.46 8.08
C SER A 160 -26.06 10.49 7.83
N ALA A 161 -25.28 9.74 8.62
CA ALA A 161 -23.85 9.57 8.37
C ALA A 161 -23.55 9.06 6.94
N ALA A 162 -24.45 8.26 6.36
CA ALA A 162 -24.29 7.74 5.00
C ALA A 162 -24.62 8.75 3.88
N ASP A 163 -25.16 9.92 4.23
CA ASP A 163 -25.41 11.01 3.29
C ASP A 163 -24.23 11.99 3.21
N ILE A 164 -23.29 11.94 4.17
CA ILE A 164 -22.04 12.70 4.12
C ILE A 164 -21.08 11.96 3.18
N VAL A 165 -20.58 12.65 2.18
CA VAL A 165 -19.71 12.12 1.11
C VAL A 165 -18.26 12.57 1.31
N GLN A 166 -18.04 13.71 1.96
CA GLN A 166 -16.72 14.26 2.25
C GLN A 166 -16.79 15.13 3.51
N VAL A 167 -15.76 15.05 4.36
CA VAL A 167 -15.50 16.00 5.45
C VAL A 167 -14.34 16.86 5.00
N VAL A 168 -14.49 18.19 5.06
CA VAL A 168 -13.41 19.13 4.72
C VAL A 168 -12.71 19.50 6.03
N PRO A 169 -11.41 19.19 6.20
CA PRO A 169 -10.69 19.51 7.42
C PRO A 169 -10.63 21.04 7.63
N PRO A 170 -10.64 21.52 8.89
CA PRO A 170 -10.47 22.93 9.19
C PRO A 170 -9.13 23.43 8.64
N GLN A 171 -9.13 24.58 7.95
CA GLN A 171 -7.92 25.14 7.32
C GLN A 171 -6.82 25.39 8.36
N VAL A 172 -5.70 24.67 8.22
CA VAL A 172 -4.50 24.87 9.03
C VAL A 172 -3.97 26.30 8.80
N PRO A 173 -3.62 27.07 9.85
CA PRO A 173 -3.08 28.41 9.69
C PRO A 173 -1.73 28.37 8.95
N LEU A 174 -1.65 29.05 7.80
CA LEU A 174 -0.42 29.14 7.00
C LEU A 174 0.64 30.01 7.68
N GLU A 175 1.86 29.47 7.78
CA GLU A 175 3.03 30.12 8.36
C GLU A 175 4.28 29.99 7.46
N VAL A 176 5.39 30.58 7.88
CA VAL A 176 6.67 30.43 7.17
C VAL A 176 7.16 29.00 7.36
N GLY A 177 7.37 28.27 6.26
CA GLY A 177 7.66 26.84 6.25
C GLY A 177 6.53 26.01 5.65
N SER A 178 5.29 26.52 5.62
CA SER A 178 4.16 25.77 5.05
C SER A 178 4.31 25.56 3.54
N LEU A 179 4.03 24.34 3.09
CA LEU A 179 3.87 23.97 1.68
C LEU A 179 2.52 24.46 1.17
N VAL A 180 2.53 25.11 0.01
CA VAL A 180 1.33 25.74 -0.53
C VAL A 180 1.19 25.55 -2.03
N GLU A 181 -0.07 25.29 -2.43
CA GLU A 181 -0.52 25.42 -3.80
C GLU A 181 -1.02 26.85 -4.05
N VAL A 182 -0.62 27.43 -5.18
CA VAL A 182 -0.99 28.78 -5.57
C VAL A 182 -1.42 28.84 -7.03
N GLN A 183 -2.60 29.41 -7.27
CA GLN A 183 -3.02 29.74 -8.62
C GLN A 183 -2.47 31.11 -9.03
N SER A 184 -1.53 31.10 -9.99
CA SER A 184 -0.97 32.32 -10.57
C SER A 184 -2.05 33.13 -11.28
N ASN A 185 -1.80 34.44 -11.46
CA ASN A 185 -2.70 35.33 -12.21
C ASN A 185 -2.80 34.95 -13.71
N SER A 186 -1.90 34.09 -14.20
CA SER A 186 -1.95 33.49 -15.54
C SER A 186 -2.81 32.21 -15.61
N GLY A 187 -3.43 31.79 -14.50
CA GLY A 187 -4.25 30.58 -14.42
C GLY A 187 -3.46 29.27 -14.21
N LEU A 188 -2.12 29.34 -14.16
CA LEU A 188 -1.25 28.20 -13.88
C LEU A 188 -1.19 27.95 -12.37
N THR A 189 -1.47 26.71 -11.94
CA THR A 189 -1.24 26.25 -10.57
C THR A 189 0.24 25.96 -10.36
N VAL A 190 0.82 26.51 -9.29
CA VAL A 190 2.22 26.32 -8.92
C VAL A 190 2.35 25.95 -7.44
N TYR A 191 3.41 25.21 -7.11
CA TYR A 191 3.69 24.68 -5.77
C TYR A 191 4.97 25.27 -5.22
N GLY A 192 5.04 25.39 -3.90
CA GLY A 192 6.26 25.81 -3.22
C GLY A 192 6.11 26.02 -1.72
N VAL A 193 7.18 26.47 -1.08
CA VAL A 193 7.27 26.68 0.36
C VAL A 193 7.18 28.16 0.70
N ILE A 194 6.35 28.54 1.66
CA ILE A 194 6.34 29.91 2.18
C ILE A 194 7.67 30.20 2.88
N ARG A 195 8.46 31.13 2.34
CA ARG A 195 9.73 31.61 2.94
C ARG A 195 9.59 32.95 3.66
N TRP A 196 8.51 33.67 3.42
CA TRP A 196 8.28 34.97 4.03
C TRP A 196 6.79 35.29 4.11
N ILE A 197 6.34 35.92 5.20
CA ILE A 197 5.00 36.50 5.33
C ILE A 197 5.15 37.94 5.83
N GLY A 198 4.43 38.87 5.21
CA GLY A 198 4.35 40.24 5.72
C GLY A 198 3.73 41.23 4.73
N ALA A 199 3.82 42.51 5.06
CA ALA A 199 3.32 43.59 4.21
C ALA A 199 4.38 44.06 3.19
N LEU A 200 4.01 44.10 1.91
CA LEU A 200 4.85 44.66 0.85
C LEU A 200 4.60 46.16 0.67
N LYS A 201 5.65 46.93 0.41
CA LYS A 201 5.56 48.38 0.19
C LYS A 201 4.63 48.67 -1.00
N GLY A 202 3.53 49.38 -0.75
CA GLY A 202 2.53 49.72 -1.77
C GLY A 202 1.48 48.64 -2.04
N LYS A 203 1.39 47.60 -1.21
CA LYS A 203 0.32 46.59 -1.27
C LYS A 203 -0.47 46.56 0.05
N THR A 204 -1.76 46.25 -0.04
CA THR A 204 -2.67 46.10 1.11
C THR A 204 -2.76 44.64 1.55
N GLY A 205 -2.81 44.41 2.86
CA GLY A 205 -2.93 43.07 3.46
C GLY A 205 -1.59 42.32 3.57
N GLU A 206 -1.65 41.09 4.07
CA GLU A 206 -0.49 40.19 4.17
C GLU A 206 -0.20 39.48 2.85
N TRP A 207 1.08 39.37 2.54
CA TRP A 207 1.62 38.71 1.36
C TRP A 207 2.56 37.60 1.80
N ALA A 208 2.57 36.52 1.03
CA ALA A 208 3.51 35.43 1.16
C ALA A 208 4.55 35.53 0.05
N GLY A 209 5.82 35.34 0.42
CA GLY A 209 6.93 35.07 -0.48
C GLY A 209 7.18 33.57 -0.48
N ILE A 210 7.08 32.95 -1.66
CA ILE A 210 7.06 31.51 -1.85
C ILE A 210 8.24 31.12 -2.72
N GLU A 211 9.03 30.16 -2.25
CA GLU A 211 10.05 29.48 -3.05
C GLU A 211 9.41 28.30 -3.77
N LEU A 212 9.33 28.39 -5.10
CA LEU A 212 8.72 27.40 -5.97
C LEU A 212 9.67 26.22 -6.19
N ASP A 213 9.12 25.02 -6.37
CA ASP A 213 9.93 23.81 -6.57
C ASP A 213 10.68 23.85 -7.92
N TYR A 214 10.11 24.52 -8.92
CA TYR A 214 10.65 24.66 -10.27
C TYR A 214 10.72 26.12 -10.73
N GLU A 215 11.54 26.38 -11.75
CA GLU A 215 11.73 27.71 -12.31
C GLU A 215 10.51 28.16 -13.12
N VAL A 216 9.99 29.35 -12.81
CA VAL A 216 8.86 29.96 -13.52
C VAL A 216 9.30 31.29 -14.10
N LYS A 217 9.18 31.44 -15.43
CA LYS A 217 9.56 32.67 -16.15
C LYS A 217 8.87 33.89 -15.54
N GLY A 218 9.68 34.89 -15.14
CA GLY A 218 9.19 36.14 -14.55
C GLY A 218 9.13 36.15 -13.02
N CYS A 219 9.46 35.04 -12.36
CA CYS A 219 9.68 35.00 -10.92
C CYS A 219 11.06 35.56 -10.55
N SER A 220 11.27 35.95 -9.29
CA SER A 220 12.55 36.51 -8.82
C SER A 220 13.40 35.44 -8.12
N ASP A 221 14.48 35.88 -7.46
CA ASP A 221 15.39 35.09 -6.62
C ASP A 221 15.20 35.38 -5.11
N GLY A 222 13.99 35.82 -4.75
CA GLY A 222 13.59 36.23 -3.40
C GLY A 222 13.59 37.75 -3.19
N THR A 223 13.70 38.51 -4.29
CA THR A 223 13.64 39.97 -4.31
C THR A 223 12.28 40.49 -4.79
N TYR A 224 11.78 41.58 -4.19
CA TYR A 224 10.58 42.28 -4.63
C TYR A 224 10.80 43.79 -4.53
N GLY A 225 10.60 44.52 -5.63
CA GLY A 225 10.75 45.98 -5.67
C GLY A 225 12.14 46.48 -5.26
N GLY A 226 13.20 45.74 -5.59
CA GLY A 226 14.60 46.08 -5.25
C GLY A 226 15.03 45.75 -3.81
N LYS A 227 14.15 45.15 -2.99
CA LYS A 227 14.47 44.68 -1.63
C LYS A 227 14.47 43.14 -1.59
N ARG A 228 15.43 42.55 -0.88
CA ARG A 228 15.49 41.09 -0.64
C ARG A 228 14.66 40.71 0.59
N PHE A 229 13.84 39.67 0.46
CA PHE A 229 13.03 39.12 1.55
C PHE A 229 13.46 37.69 1.93
N PHE A 230 13.86 36.89 0.95
CA PHE A 230 14.49 35.58 1.14
C PHE A 230 15.49 35.31 0.00
N THR A 231 16.16 34.15 0.01
CA THR A 231 17.14 33.77 -1.01
C THR A 231 16.77 32.40 -1.55
N CYS A 232 16.71 32.28 -2.87
CA CYS A 232 16.50 31.02 -3.59
C CYS A 232 17.21 31.06 -4.95
N SER A 233 17.21 29.95 -5.69
CA SER A 233 17.68 29.94 -7.07
C SER A 233 16.85 30.89 -7.95
N GLY A 234 17.46 31.42 -9.02
CA GLY A 234 16.82 32.40 -9.91
C GLY A 234 15.51 31.86 -10.49
N ASN A 235 14.53 32.75 -10.68
CA ASN A 235 13.18 32.42 -11.19
C ASN A 235 12.36 31.45 -10.32
N LYS A 236 12.64 31.35 -9.02
CA LYS A 236 11.87 30.51 -8.08
C LYS A 236 11.10 31.27 -7.02
N ALA A 237 11.20 32.60 -6.94
CA ALA A 237 10.46 33.36 -5.94
C ALA A 237 9.19 34.00 -6.49
N LEU A 238 8.06 33.69 -5.86
CA LEU A 238 6.75 34.27 -6.15
C LEU A 238 6.23 35.03 -4.92
N PHE A 239 5.71 36.23 -5.15
CA PHE A 239 5.01 37.01 -4.11
C PHE A 239 3.54 37.13 -4.43
N ILE A 240 2.67 36.64 -3.54
CA ILE A 240 1.21 36.64 -3.73
C ILE A 240 0.48 36.99 -2.42
N PRO A 241 -0.76 37.53 -2.44
CA PRO A 241 -1.53 37.70 -1.21
C PRO A 241 -1.71 36.37 -0.46
N LYS A 242 -1.48 36.34 0.86
CA LYS A 242 -1.53 35.11 1.69
C LYS A 242 -2.85 34.34 1.51
N LYS A 243 -3.96 35.07 1.34
CA LYS A 243 -5.31 34.51 1.09
C LYS A 243 -5.47 33.71 -0.21
N LYS A 244 -4.50 33.76 -1.12
CA LYS A 244 -4.49 32.97 -2.36
C LYS A 244 -3.63 31.71 -2.25
N CYS A 245 -2.98 31.49 -1.11
CA CYS A 245 -2.28 30.26 -0.82
C CYS A 245 -3.26 29.25 -0.24
N CYS A 246 -3.25 28.04 -0.78
CA CYS A 246 -3.93 26.90 -0.21
C CYS A 246 -2.87 25.99 0.41
N PRO A 247 -3.09 25.43 1.62
CA PRO A 247 -2.24 24.34 2.12
C PRO A 247 -2.21 23.23 1.07
N ASP A 248 -1.03 22.70 0.78
CA ASP A 248 -0.90 21.57 -0.12
C ASP A 248 -1.47 20.31 0.55
N PRO A 249 -2.59 19.72 0.05
CA PRO A 249 -3.19 18.54 0.66
C PRO A 249 -2.30 17.29 0.53
N SER A 250 -1.23 17.33 -0.30
CA SER A 250 -0.29 16.22 -0.43
C SER A 250 0.69 16.11 0.75
N PHE A 251 0.72 17.10 1.64
CA PHE A 251 1.46 17.08 2.91
C PHE A 251 0.60 17.70 4.01
N GLU A 252 -0.43 16.98 4.45
CA GLU A 252 -0.75 17.05 5.88
C GLU A 252 0.49 16.46 6.59
N GLU A 253 1.28 17.30 7.27
CA GLU A 253 2.12 16.81 8.35
C GLU A 253 1.19 16.28 9.43
N SER A 254 0.69 15.06 9.24
CA SER A 254 0.24 14.26 10.35
C SER A 254 1.49 14.00 11.20
N GLU A 255 1.62 14.74 12.30
CA GLU A 255 2.50 14.37 13.43
C GLU A 255 2.11 13.00 14.05
N ASP A 256 1.18 12.25 13.45
CA ASP A 256 1.09 10.82 13.63
C ASP A 256 2.27 10.16 12.92
N HIS A 257 3.43 10.22 13.57
CA HIS A 257 4.44 9.19 13.46
C HIS A 257 3.78 7.89 13.96
N VAL A 258 2.90 7.28 13.17
CA VAL A 258 2.36 5.96 13.47
C VAL A 258 3.58 5.06 13.49
N PRO A 259 4.01 4.59 14.67
CA PRO A 259 5.15 3.71 14.72
C PRO A 259 4.82 2.49 13.84
N PRO A 260 5.78 1.97 13.06
CA PRO A 260 5.54 0.77 12.28
C PRO A 260 4.96 -0.29 13.23
N LEU A 261 3.81 -0.87 12.83
CA LEU A 261 3.09 -1.85 13.64
C LEU A 261 4.08 -2.91 14.13
N THR A 262 4.08 -3.17 15.44
CA THR A 262 4.89 -4.28 15.95
C THR A 262 4.38 -5.59 15.34
N GLU A 263 5.25 -6.59 15.23
CA GLU A 263 4.91 -7.89 14.67
C GLU A 263 3.63 -8.48 15.31
N SER A 264 3.51 -8.40 16.64
CA SER A 264 2.30 -8.84 17.36
C SER A 264 1.04 -8.04 17.02
N GLU A 265 1.16 -6.73 16.80
CA GLU A 265 0.04 -5.87 16.47
C GLU A 265 -0.41 -6.09 15.02
N ALA A 266 0.54 -6.28 14.10
CA ALA A 266 0.28 -6.56 12.69
C ALA A 266 -0.63 -7.79 12.52
N PHE A 267 -0.33 -8.90 13.21
CA PHE A 267 -1.20 -10.08 13.17
C PHE A 267 -2.59 -9.81 13.74
N SER A 268 -2.70 -9.07 14.85
CA SER A 268 -4.00 -8.79 15.49
C SER A 268 -4.88 -7.82 14.70
N VAL A 269 -4.27 -6.88 13.96
CA VAL A 269 -4.97 -5.81 13.24
C VAL A 269 -5.23 -6.20 11.80
N LEU A 270 -4.28 -6.86 11.14
CA LEU A 270 -4.33 -7.12 9.69
C LEU A 270 -4.96 -8.46 9.35
N VAL A 271 -4.92 -9.48 10.22
CA VAL A 271 -5.48 -10.80 9.89
C VAL A 271 -7.00 -10.83 10.01
N GLY A 272 -7.66 -11.37 9.00
CA GLY A 272 -9.10 -11.63 8.98
C GLY A 272 -9.78 -11.30 7.66
N LYS A 273 -11.10 -11.52 7.61
CA LYS A 273 -11.95 -11.07 6.50
C LYS A 273 -12.25 -9.57 6.63
N MET A 274 -12.49 -8.92 5.50
CA MET A 274 -12.62 -7.46 5.40
C MET A 274 -11.35 -6.74 5.89
N LYS A 275 -10.19 -7.37 5.68
CA LYS A 275 -8.87 -6.80 5.97
C LYS A 275 -8.06 -6.71 4.69
N GLY A 276 -7.19 -5.71 4.61
CA GLY A 276 -6.48 -5.36 3.39
C GLY A 276 -7.35 -4.57 2.42
N ILE A 277 -6.86 -4.43 1.18
CA ILE A 277 -7.49 -3.59 0.16
C ILE A 277 -8.66 -4.32 -0.49
N GLN A 278 -9.82 -3.68 -0.50
CA GLN A 278 -11.00 -4.23 -1.14
C GLN A 278 -10.88 -4.14 -2.67
N GLY A 279 -10.79 -5.29 -3.34
CA GLY A 279 -10.73 -5.33 -4.79
C GLY A 279 -12.06 -4.97 -5.45
N HIS A 280 -12.00 -4.34 -6.62
CA HIS A 280 -13.14 -3.97 -7.44
C HIS A 280 -12.80 -3.95 -8.93
N ILE A 281 -13.49 -4.76 -9.74
CA ILE A 281 -13.42 -4.80 -11.22
C ILE A 281 -11.96 -4.82 -11.75
N ASN A 282 -11.37 -6.01 -11.81
CA ASN A 282 -10.02 -6.27 -12.33
C ASN A 282 -8.90 -5.48 -11.64
N SER A 283 -9.10 -4.97 -10.41
CA SER A 283 -8.10 -4.18 -9.69
C SER A 283 -6.99 -5.00 -9.02
N CYS A 284 -7.04 -6.33 -9.06
CA CYS A 284 -6.15 -7.19 -8.27
C CYS A 284 -4.65 -6.94 -8.52
N TYR A 285 -4.26 -6.51 -9.73
CA TYR A 285 -2.88 -6.11 -10.05
C TYR A 285 -2.42 -4.86 -9.26
N LEU A 286 -3.34 -3.94 -8.94
CA LEU A 286 -3.08 -2.77 -8.09
C LEU A 286 -3.13 -3.18 -6.62
N ASP A 287 -4.18 -3.88 -6.23
CA ASP A 287 -4.45 -4.20 -4.82
C ASP A 287 -3.36 -5.09 -4.24
N ALA A 288 -2.84 -6.04 -5.01
CA ALA A 288 -1.76 -6.93 -4.55
C ALA A 288 -0.37 -6.27 -4.62
N THR A 289 -0.22 -5.14 -5.34
CA THR A 289 1.05 -4.39 -5.47
C THR A 289 1.13 -3.23 -4.47
N LEU A 290 0.01 -2.60 -4.15
CA LEU A 290 -0.09 -1.51 -3.20
C LEU A 290 -0.49 -2.04 -1.83
N PHE A 291 0.05 -1.41 -0.77
CA PHE A 291 -0.55 -1.45 0.56
C PHE A 291 -1.14 -0.06 0.86
N ALA A 292 -2.15 0.34 0.08
CA ALA A 292 -2.79 1.66 0.17
C ALA A 292 -4.30 1.56 0.34
N GLU A 293 -4.87 2.32 1.28
CA GLU A 293 -6.26 2.20 1.74
C GLU A 293 -7.33 2.63 0.71
N SER A 294 -6.96 3.19 -0.46
CA SER A 294 -7.95 3.61 -1.47
C SER A 294 -7.43 3.63 -2.93
N VAL A 295 -7.33 2.44 -3.53
CA VAL A 295 -6.90 2.26 -4.94
C VAL A 295 -7.85 2.94 -5.95
N MET A 296 -9.13 3.12 -5.62
CA MET A 296 -10.14 3.69 -6.53
C MET A 296 -10.09 5.22 -6.64
N SER A 297 -9.87 5.93 -5.53
CA SER A 297 -9.65 7.39 -5.58
C SER A 297 -8.36 7.70 -6.34
N PHE A 298 -7.33 6.91 -6.08
CA PHE A 298 -6.05 6.97 -6.75
C PHE A 298 -6.19 6.77 -8.27
N ARG A 299 -6.91 5.74 -8.74
CA ARG A 299 -7.16 5.49 -10.18
C ARG A 299 -7.85 6.67 -10.90
N LYS A 300 -8.70 7.41 -10.19
CA LYS A 300 -9.43 8.56 -10.73
C LYS A 300 -8.56 9.82 -10.80
N GLU A 301 -7.68 10.02 -9.82
CA GLU A 301 -6.72 11.13 -9.80
C GLU A 301 -5.56 10.94 -10.78
N LEU A 302 -5.16 9.69 -11.04
CA LEU A 302 -4.15 9.34 -12.04
C LEU A 302 -4.55 9.71 -13.48
N GLY A 303 -5.82 9.97 -13.75
CA GLY A 303 -6.30 10.53 -15.02
C GLY A 303 -5.95 9.71 -16.27
N CYS A 304 -5.62 8.43 -16.12
CA CYS A 304 -5.15 7.59 -17.23
C CYS A 304 -6.25 6.60 -17.62
N ASP A 305 -6.89 6.83 -18.77
CA ASP A 305 -7.92 5.95 -19.35
C ASP A 305 -7.40 4.52 -19.63
N THR A 306 -6.07 4.34 -19.66
CA THR A 306 -5.35 3.08 -19.92
C THR A 306 -5.58 2.00 -18.86
N PHE A 307 -5.79 2.38 -17.59
CA PHE A 307 -5.96 1.45 -16.45
C PHE A 307 -7.26 0.62 -16.49
N SER A 308 -8.05 0.70 -17.56
CA SER A 308 -9.37 0.07 -17.73
C SER A 308 -9.31 -1.40 -18.17
N THR A 309 -8.15 -1.90 -18.59
CA THR A 309 -7.91 -3.28 -19.02
C THR A 309 -6.90 -3.99 -18.10
N GLU A 310 -6.87 -5.33 -18.12
CA GLU A 310 -5.94 -6.16 -17.32
C GLU A 310 -4.48 -5.79 -17.62
N GLU A 311 -3.95 -4.79 -16.91
CA GLU A 311 -2.57 -4.33 -17.05
C GLU A 311 -1.62 -5.12 -16.14
N LYS A 312 -0.35 -5.14 -16.53
CA LYS A 312 0.70 -5.85 -15.81
C LYS A 312 1.27 -4.95 -14.70
N PRO A 313 1.54 -5.48 -13.50
CA PRO A 313 2.00 -4.70 -12.33
C PRO A 313 3.18 -3.75 -12.61
N GLU A 314 4.07 -4.09 -13.54
CA GLU A 314 5.25 -3.29 -13.86
C GLU A 314 4.98 -1.95 -14.56
N GLU A 315 3.97 -1.89 -15.42
CA GLU A 315 3.57 -0.64 -16.08
C GLU A 315 2.99 0.31 -15.03
N PHE A 316 2.19 -0.24 -14.12
CA PHE A 316 1.65 0.49 -12.99
C PHE A 316 2.75 1.03 -12.07
N ILE A 317 3.69 0.20 -11.63
CA ILE A 317 4.81 0.63 -10.76
C ILE A 317 5.59 1.77 -11.42
N THR A 318 5.88 1.66 -12.71
CA THR A 318 6.62 2.68 -13.46
C THR A 318 5.85 3.99 -13.50
N VAL A 319 4.55 3.96 -13.82
CA VAL A 319 3.72 5.17 -13.85
C VAL A 319 3.59 5.80 -12.46
N LEU A 320 3.29 4.99 -11.45
CA LEU A 320 3.17 5.42 -10.07
C LEU A 320 4.44 6.10 -9.57
N PHE A 321 5.58 5.44 -9.66
CA PHE A 321 6.83 5.97 -9.13
C PHE A 321 7.31 7.16 -9.95
N GLN A 322 7.34 7.05 -11.27
CA GLN A 322 7.92 8.09 -12.11
C GLN A 322 7.03 9.32 -12.27
N LYS A 323 5.73 9.13 -12.55
CA LYS A 323 4.86 10.23 -12.96
C LYS A 323 4.07 10.84 -11.80
N VAL A 324 3.84 10.08 -10.74
CA VAL A 324 2.91 10.46 -9.67
C VAL A 324 3.69 10.84 -8.42
N LEU A 325 4.53 9.92 -7.95
CA LEU A 325 5.33 10.13 -6.74
C LEU A 325 6.67 10.82 -7.03
N CYS A 326 7.03 11.00 -8.30
CA CYS A 326 8.31 11.60 -8.73
C CYS A 326 9.54 10.94 -8.07
N ILE A 327 9.46 9.63 -7.81
CA ILE A 327 10.53 8.81 -7.25
C ILE A 327 11.54 8.52 -8.36
N GLY A 328 12.84 8.62 -8.07
CA GLY A 328 13.91 8.25 -8.99
C GLY A 328 13.99 6.72 -9.21
N PRO A 329 14.68 6.25 -10.26
CA PRO A 329 14.83 4.82 -10.55
C PRO A 329 15.47 4.08 -9.36
N LEU A 330 14.87 2.94 -8.99
CA LEU A 330 15.36 2.10 -7.89
C LEU A 330 16.60 1.30 -8.28
N LEU A 331 16.72 0.96 -9.56
CA LEU A 331 17.78 0.14 -10.11
C LEU A 331 18.58 0.94 -11.14
N LYS A 332 19.89 0.99 -10.94
CA LYS A 332 20.86 1.51 -11.90
C LYS A 332 21.68 0.34 -12.42
N LEU A 333 21.36 -0.08 -13.64
CA LEU A 333 21.94 -1.24 -14.27
C LEU A 333 22.94 -0.79 -15.34
N SER A 334 24.07 -1.46 -15.43
CA SER A 334 25.03 -1.28 -16.50
C SER A 334 25.14 -2.54 -17.34
N ARG A 335 25.42 -2.34 -18.63
CA ARG A 335 25.83 -3.40 -19.54
C ARG A 335 27.00 -2.86 -20.36
N GLY A 336 28.22 -3.14 -19.89
CA GLY A 336 29.43 -2.52 -20.40
C GLY A 336 29.37 -0.99 -20.26
N GLU A 337 29.47 -0.27 -21.37
CA GLU A 337 29.42 1.21 -21.40
C GLU A 337 28.00 1.79 -21.43
N THR A 338 26.96 0.95 -21.48
CA THR A 338 25.56 1.40 -21.54
C THR A 338 24.90 1.34 -20.17
N PHE A 339 24.17 2.39 -19.80
CA PHE A 339 23.44 2.50 -18.53
C PHE A 339 21.94 2.47 -18.75
N GLN A 340 21.23 1.81 -17.84
CA GLN A 340 19.78 1.71 -17.84
C GLN A 340 19.23 1.96 -16.44
N ASP A 341 18.36 2.97 -16.36
CA ASP A 341 17.58 3.29 -15.17
C ASP A 341 16.22 2.61 -15.25
N THR A 342 15.86 1.83 -14.22
CA THR A 342 14.58 1.09 -14.17
C THR A 342 14.09 0.91 -12.73
N TYR A 343 12.83 0.52 -12.57
CA TYR A 343 12.22 0.17 -11.28
C TYR A 343 12.18 -1.34 -11.03
N THR A 344 12.15 -2.14 -12.10
CA THR A 344 12.05 -3.60 -12.03
C THR A 344 13.11 -4.25 -12.92
N LEU A 345 13.50 -5.47 -12.58
CA LEU A 345 14.43 -6.30 -13.33
C LEU A 345 13.71 -7.56 -13.87
N GLN A 346 13.67 -7.73 -15.19
CA GLN A 346 13.11 -8.93 -15.81
C GLN A 346 14.18 -10.03 -15.96
N ILE A 347 13.87 -11.23 -15.46
CA ILE A 347 14.69 -12.41 -15.67
C ILE A 347 14.56 -12.88 -17.12
N PHE A 348 15.70 -12.97 -17.82
CA PHE A 348 15.84 -13.49 -19.17
C PHE A 348 16.97 -14.54 -19.19
N LEU A 349 16.64 -15.77 -19.56
CA LEU A 349 17.60 -16.88 -19.69
C LEU A 349 17.05 -18.00 -20.58
N GLU A 350 17.92 -18.92 -20.97
CA GLU A 350 17.54 -20.14 -21.69
C GLU A 350 17.24 -21.27 -20.70
N LYS A 351 16.16 -22.02 -20.94
CA LYS A 351 15.65 -23.02 -19.99
C LYS A 351 16.63 -24.17 -19.76
N GLU A 352 17.39 -24.54 -20.78
CA GLU A 352 18.35 -25.63 -20.79
C GLU A 352 19.51 -25.42 -19.81
N GLN A 353 19.74 -24.19 -19.39
CA GLN A 353 20.81 -23.81 -18.49
C GLN A 353 20.45 -24.08 -17.01
N MET A 354 19.17 -24.37 -16.71
CA MET A 354 18.63 -24.45 -15.36
C MET A 354 18.16 -25.84 -14.95
N CYS A 355 18.14 -26.08 -13.64
CA CYS A 355 17.44 -27.24 -13.08
C CYS A 355 15.90 -27.07 -13.19
N PRO A 356 15.12 -28.15 -13.05
CA PRO A 356 13.66 -28.09 -13.18
C PRO A 356 12.95 -27.18 -12.16
N MET A 357 13.57 -26.97 -10.99
CA MET A 357 13.03 -26.15 -9.90
C MET A 357 14.14 -25.22 -9.37
N PRO A 358 14.42 -24.11 -10.07
CA PRO A 358 15.49 -23.19 -9.70
C PRO A 358 15.08 -22.27 -8.55
N THR A 359 16.08 -21.76 -7.83
CA THR A 359 15.87 -20.69 -6.83
C THR A 359 15.86 -19.32 -7.50
N ALA A 360 15.22 -18.32 -6.88
CA ALA A 360 15.22 -16.94 -7.37
C ALA A 360 16.66 -16.39 -7.50
N GLN A 361 17.56 -16.74 -6.58
CA GLN A 361 18.99 -16.43 -6.69
C GLN A 361 19.62 -17.00 -7.96
N GLN A 362 19.41 -18.30 -8.25
CA GLN A 362 19.99 -18.94 -9.45
C GLN A 362 19.49 -18.30 -10.74
N LEU A 363 18.20 -17.95 -10.78
CA LEU A 363 17.58 -17.24 -11.90
C LEU A 363 18.21 -15.85 -12.09
N LEU A 364 18.36 -15.10 -10.99
CA LEU A 364 18.96 -13.77 -10.99
C LEU A 364 20.42 -13.81 -11.47
N ASP A 365 21.25 -14.65 -10.85
CA ASP A 365 22.67 -14.79 -11.19
C ASP A 365 22.85 -15.13 -12.67
N THR A 366 22.10 -16.12 -13.16
CA THR A 366 22.22 -16.56 -14.55
C THR A 366 21.71 -15.52 -15.52
N SER A 367 20.60 -14.84 -15.21
CA SER A 367 20.07 -13.77 -16.06
C SER A 367 21.05 -12.61 -16.18
N CYS A 368 21.63 -12.18 -15.04
CA CYS A 368 22.58 -11.07 -15.03
C CYS A 368 23.89 -11.45 -15.74
N LEU A 369 24.45 -12.63 -15.46
CA LEU A 369 25.70 -13.07 -16.09
C LEU A 369 25.55 -13.30 -17.60
N SER A 370 24.47 -13.95 -18.05
CA SER A 370 24.23 -14.20 -19.48
C SER A 370 24.02 -12.89 -20.27
N SER A 371 23.47 -11.87 -19.63
CA SER A 371 23.23 -10.55 -20.24
C SER A 371 24.38 -9.56 -20.01
N ASN A 372 25.44 -9.96 -19.32
CA ASN A 372 26.53 -9.10 -18.83
C ASN A 372 26.02 -7.82 -18.13
N LEU A 373 25.02 -8.01 -17.26
CA LEU A 373 24.34 -6.96 -16.52
C LEU A 373 24.92 -6.85 -15.12
N LYS A 374 25.24 -5.63 -14.67
CA LYS A 374 25.72 -5.35 -13.31
C LYS A 374 24.94 -4.22 -12.65
N PHE A 375 24.92 -4.21 -11.33
CA PHE A 375 24.40 -3.10 -10.54
C PHE A 375 25.52 -2.07 -10.32
N GLU A 376 25.25 -0.83 -10.68
CA GLU A 376 26.13 0.33 -10.43
C GLU A 376 26.29 0.60 -8.93
N VAL A 377 25.16 0.52 -8.23
CA VAL A 377 25.02 0.82 -6.80
C VAL A 377 24.13 -0.23 -6.15
N MET A 378 24.28 -0.42 -4.84
CA MET A 378 23.37 -1.27 -4.09
C MET A 378 21.94 -0.70 -4.12
N PRO A 379 20.97 -1.43 -4.69
CA PRO A 379 19.59 -0.96 -4.72
C PRO A 379 18.99 -0.99 -3.31
N SER A 380 18.16 0.00 -2.98
CA SER A 380 17.39 0.01 -1.74
C SER A 380 16.20 -0.94 -1.78
N CYS A 381 15.67 -1.20 -2.98
CA CYS A 381 14.59 -2.14 -3.24
C CYS A 381 14.82 -2.81 -4.59
N LEU A 382 14.71 -4.14 -4.63
CA LEU A 382 14.92 -4.94 -5.83
C LEU A 382 13.64 -5.72 -6.15
N ILE A 383 12.97 -5.34 -7.24
CA ILE A 383 11.76 -6.00 -7.74
C ILE A 383 12.15 -6.85 -8.95
N VAL A 384 12.04 -8.17 -8.83
CA VAL A 384 12.51 -9.14 -9.83
C VAL A 384 11.32 -9.84 -10.50
N GLN A 385 11.12 -9.62 -11.79
CA GLN A 385 10.05 -10.30 -12.54
C GLN A 385 10.49 -11.70 -12.95
N MET A 386 9.70 -12.69 -12.56
CA MET A 386 9.94 -14.09 -12.87
C MET A 386 9.80 -14.36 -14.39
N PRO A 387 10.51 -15.36 -14.96
CA PRO A 387 10.52 -15.62 -16.40
C PRO A 387 9.20 -16.23 -16.89
N ARG A 388 8.23 -15.35 -17.17
CA ARG A 388 6.89 -15.68 -17.69
C ARG A 388 6.66 -15.01 -19.04
N PHE A 389 5.97 -15.70 -19.93
CA PHE A 389 5.59 -15.15 -21.24
C PHE A 389 4.07 -15.17 -21.39
N GLY A 390 3.45 -14.02 -21.09
CA GLY A 390 1.99 -13.90 -21.02
C GLY A 390 1.37 -14.70 -19.87
N SER A 391 0.04 -14.80 -19.84
CA SER A 391 -0.69 -15.44 -18.73
C SER A 391 -0.65 -16.97 -18.74
N LYS A 392 -0.28 -17.58 -19.86
CA LYS A 392 -0.36 -19.04 -20.06
C LYS A 392 0.98 -19.76 -19.98
N TYR A 393 2.10 -19.06 -20.21
CA TYR A 393 3.41 -19.71 -20.27
C TYR A 393 4.28 -19.30 -19.09
N LYS A 394 4.61 -20.28 -18.26
CA LYS A 394 5.63 -20.21 -17.21
C LYS A 394 6.84 -20.99 -17.67
N MET A 395 8.02 -20.38 -17.70
CA MET A 395 9.24 -21.09 -18.13
C MET A 395 9.54 -22.27 -17.20
N PHE A 396 9.36 -22.06 -15.89
CA PHE A 396 9.48 -23.05 -14.84
C PHE A 396 8.13 -23.31 -14.18
N SER A 397 7.84 -24.58 -13.89
CA SER A 397 6.59 -24.96 -13.20
C SER A 397 6.63 -24.59 -11.71
N HIS A 398 7.83 -24.52 -11.14
CA HIS A 398 8.07 -24.21 -9.74
C HIS A 398 9.34 -23.36 -9.64
N ILE A 399 9.28 -22.28 -8.86
CA ILE A 399 10.44 -21.44 -8.52
C ILE A 399 10.47 -21.33 -7.00
N ILE A 400 11.64 -21.58 -6.42
CA ILE A 400 11.84 -21.45 -4.98
C ILE A 400 12.27 -19.99 -4.68
N PRO A 401 11.47 -19.19 -3.96
CA PRO A 401 11.88 -17.85 -3.60
C PRO A 401 13.02 -17.90 -2.58
N SER A 402 14.07 -17.12 -2.81
CA SER A 402 15.20 -17.00 -1.90
C SER A 402 14.88 -15.99 -0.82
N VAL A 403 14.84 -16.42 0.45
CA VAL A 403 14.58 -15.53 1.60
C VAL A 403 15.66 -14.44 1.73
N GLU A 404 16.89 -14.78 1.34
CA GLU A 404 18.03 -13.88 1.27
C GLU A 404 18.68 -13.95 -0.11
N LEU A 405 18.70 -12.80 -0.79
CA LEU A 405 19.41 -12.62 -2.06
C LEU A 405 20.77 -12.00 -1.79
N ASP A 406 21.80 -12.58 -2.36
CA ASP A 406 23.15 -12.05 -2.32
C ASP A 406 23.50 -11.48 -3.70
N ILE A 407 23.71 -10.17 -3.74
CA ILE A 407 23.99 -9.44 -4.98
C ILE A 407 25.45 -8.97 -5.05
N THR A 408 26.30 -9.40 -4.12
CA THR A 408 27.70 -8.95 -4.00
C THR A 408 28.45 -9.11 -5.31
N ASP A 409 28.30 -10.29 -5.92
CA ASP A 409 28.99 -10.66 -7.15
C ASP A 409 28.33 -10.04 -8.40
N LEU A 410 27.19 -9.37 -8.26
CA LEU A 410 26.50 -8.65 -9.33
C LEU A 410 26.80 -7.13 -9.32
N LEU A 411 27.52 -6.63 -8.32
CA LEU A 411 27.99 -5.24 -8.21
C LEU A 411 29.36 -5.04 -8.88
N TYR A 412 29.74 -3.79 -9.15
CA TYR A 412 31.11 -3.40 -9.56
C TYR A 412 32.09 -3.40 -8.38
N ASN A 413 32.25 -4.56 -7.74
CA ASN A 413 33.21 -4.75 -6.66
C ASN A 413 34.32 -5.71 -7.08
N PRO A 414 35.54 -5.57 -6.53
CA PRO A 414 36.54 -6.64 -6.56
C PRO A 414 35.91 -7.94 -6.05
N ARG A 415 36.21 -9.06 -6.70
CA ARG A 415 35.58 -10.34 -6.38
C ARG A 415 36.60 -11.34 -5.88
N GLN A 416 36.16 -12.27 -5.04
CA GLN A 416 37.01 -13.32 -4.50
C GLN A 416 36.87 -14.61 -5.32
N CYS A 417 38.00 -15.24 -5.58
CA CYS A 417 38.08 -16.54 -6.23
C CYS A 417 37.30 -17.56 -5.39
N PHE A 418 36.38 -18.25 -6.06
CA PHE A 418 35.53 -19.28 -5.50
C PHE A 418 36.29 -20.39 -4.75
N LEU A 419 37.54 -20.68 -5.14
CA LEU A 419 38.32 -21.78 -4.57
C LEU A 419 39.28 -21.34 -3.47
N CYS A 420 40.04 -20.27 -3.69
CA CYS A 420 41.11 -19.88 -2.77
C CYS A 420 40.84 -18.58 -2.00
N GLY A 421 39.80 -17.83 -2.35
CA GLY A 421 39.49 -16.53 -1.75
C GLY A 421 40.36 -15.35 -2.24
N CYS A 422 41.44 -15.59 -2.97
CA CYS A 422 42.25 -14.53 -3.59
C CYS A 422 41.46 -13.73 -4.63
N LEU A 423 41.96 -12.59 -5.10
CA LEU A 423 41.30 -11.79 -6.14
C LEU A 423 40.96 -12.63 -7.38
N ALA A 424 39.69 -12.60 -7.80
CA ALA A 424 39.22 -13.23 -9.02
C ALA A 424 39.52 -12.34 -10.23
N GLU A 425 40.05 -12.96 -11.28
CA GLU A 425 40.39 -12.33 -12.55
C GLU A 425 39.51 -12.83 -13.70
N PHE A 426 38.88 -13.99 -13.52
CA PHE A 426 38.06 -14.65 -14.53
C PHE A 426 36.73 -15.10 -13.92
N GLU A 427 35.67 -15.08 -14.70
CA GLU A 427 34.41 -15.75 -14.40
C GLU A 427 34.06 -16.74 -15.52
N CYS A 428 33.27 -17.77 -15.20
CA CYS A 428 32.87 -18.76 -16.19
C CYS A 428 31.40 -19.15 -15.99
N LEU A 429 30.52 -18.61 -16.84
CA LEU A 429 29.10 -18.93 -16.86
C LEU A 429 28.85 -20.43 -17.07
N GLN A 430 29.66 -21.11 -17.89
CA GLN A 430 29.51 -22.55 -18.16
C GLN A 430 29.86 -23.43 -16.94
N CYS A 431 30.62 -22.92 -15.97
CA CYS A 431 30.87 -23.63 -14.71
C CYS A 431 29.70 -23.53 -13.73
N LEU A 432 28.78 -22.56 -13.91
CA LEU A 432 27.66 -22.29 -13.03
C LEU A 432 26.79 -23.53 -12.73
N PRO A 433 26.33 -24.31 -13.73
CA PRO A 433 25.51 -25.50 -13.48
C PRO A 433 26.28 -26.73 -12.96
N ASP A 434 27.61 -26.71 -12.87
CA ASP A 434 28.38 -27.87 -12.42
C ASP A 434 28.24 -28.09 -10.91
N ARG A 435 27.38 -29.05 -10.54
CA ARG A 435 27.08 -29.41 -9.15
C ARG A 435 28.28 -29.89 -8.34
N ARG A 436 29.37 -30.32 -9.00
CA ARG A 436 30.60 -30.72 -8.28
C ARG A 436 31.38 -29.52 -7.75
N LEU A 437 31.04 -28.31 -8.20
CA LEU A 437 31.61 -27.06 -7.72
C LEU A 437 30.68 -26.39 -6.69
N ALA A 438 29.94 -27.16 -5.89
CA ALA A 438 29.09 -26.67 -4.79
C ALA A 438 29.84 -26.62 -3.45
N PRO A 439 29.45 -25.75 -2.49
CA PRO A 439 28.38 -24.76 -2.57
C PRO A 439 28.91 -23.42 -3.12
N GLY A 440 28.19 -22.76 -4.04
CA GLY A 440 28.60 -21.41 -4.49
C GLY A 440 27.87 -20.91 -5.71
N ARG A 441 27.52 -19.61 -5.68
CA ARG A 441 26.52 -18.95 -6.53
C ARG A 441 27.06 -18.54 -7.90
N ILE A 442 28.18 -17.80 -7.98
CA ILE A 442 28.84 -17.41 -9.25
C ILE A 442 30.26 -17.99 -9.31
N LYS A 443 30.65 -18.56 -10.45
CA LYS A 443 31.93 -19.27 -10.60
C LYS A 443 33.02 -18.36 -11.15
N GLN A 444 33.85 -17.90 -10.23
CA GLN A 444 34.92 -16.94 -10.50
C GLN A 444 36.25 -17.39 -9.90
N TYR A 445 37.34 -17.07 -10.58
CA TYR A 445 38.63 -17.69 -10.36
C TYR A 445 39.77 -16.68 -10.49
N CYS A 446 40.81 -16.82 -9.66
CA CYS A 446 42.11 -16.23 -9.98
C CYS A 446 42.74 -16.95 -11.19
N ALA A 447 43.77 -16.39 -11.81
CA ALA A 447 44.42 -17.00 -12.98
C ALA A 447 44.84 -18.47 -12.76
N THR A 448 45.38 -18.80 -11.58
CA THR A 448 45.84 -20.16 -11.26
C THR A 448 44.67 -21.14 -11.13
N CYS A 449 43.66 -20.79 -10.33
CA CYS A 449 42.48 -21.63 -10.12
C CYS A 449 41.68 -21.81 -11.42
N ASN A 450 41.58 -20.76 -12.23
CA ASN A 450 40.93 -20.81 -13.54
C ASN A 450 41.58 -21.89 -14.41
N THR A 451 42.91 -21.86 -14.50
CA THR A 451 43.67 -22.85 -15.29
C THR A 451 43.42 -24.26 -14.78
N GLN A 452 43.51 -24.49 -13.46
CA GLN A 452 43.34 -25.81 -12.86
C GLN A 452 41.93 -26.39 -13.08
N VAL A 453 40.86 -25.60 -12.85
CA VAL A 453 39.47 -26.06 -12.99
C VAL A 453 39.14 -26.50 -14.41
N HIS A 454 39.67 -25.75 -15.40
CA HIS A 454 39.45 -25.99 -16.82
C HIS A 454 40.40 -27.05 -17.42
N THR A 455 41.34 -27.61 -16.65
CA THR A 455 42.04 -28.84 -17.07
C THR A 455 41.14 -30.08 -17.02
N HIS A 456 40.05 -30.05 -16.23
CA HIS A 456 39.16 -31.18 -16.06
C HIS A 456 38.43 -31.53 -17.37
N PRO A 457 38.34 -32.81 -17.80
CA PRO A 457 37.81 -33.19 -19.11
C PRO A 457 36.41 -32.63 -19.44
N THR A 458 35.53 -32.52 -18.44
CA THR A 458 34.18 -31.98 -18.64
C THR A 458 34.11 -30.46 -18.73
N ARG A 459 35.21 -29.75 -18.48
CA ARG A 459 35.29 -28.28 -18.41
C ARG A 459 36.29 -27.68 -19.39
N GLN A 460 37.08 -28.50 -20.09
CA GLN A 460 38.05 -28.05 -21.10
C GLN A 460 37.41 -27.26 -22.25
N GLY A 461 36.13 -27.52 -22.55
CA GLY A 461 35.38 -26.79 -23.56
C GLY A 461 34.74 -25.48 -23.09
N HIS A 462 34.95 -25.07 -21.83
CA HIS A 462 34.40 -23.82 -21.33
C HIS A 462 35.25 -22.62 -21.76
N SER A 463 34.63 -21.45 -21.88
CA SER A 463 35.27 -20.18 -22.22
C SER A 463 35.12 -19.19 -21.05
N PRO A 464 36.12 -19.08 -20.16
CA PRO A 464 36.13 -18.10 -19.08
C PRO A 464 36.31 -16.67 -19.63
N THR A 465 35.56 -15.72 -19.10
CA THR A 465 35.63 -14.31 -19.43
C THR A 465 36.47 -13.55 -18.40
N PRO A 466 37.34 -12.61 -18.81
CA PRO A 466 38.09 -11.78 -17.89
C PRO A 466 37.17 -10.78 -17.17
N LEU A 467 37.41 -10.56 -15.88
CA LEU A 467 36.73 -9.56 -15.08
C LEU A 467 37.44 -8.20 -15.21
N GLU A 468 36.67 -7.12 -15.33
CA GLU A 468 37.20 -5.76 -15.22
C GLU A 468 37.60 -5.48 -13.76
N VAL A 469 38.90 -5.52 -13.48
CA VAL A 469 39.44 -5.29 -12.14
C VAL A 469 39.55 -3.78 -11.88
N SER A 470 38.79 -3.26 -10.92
CA SER A 470 38.97 -1.90 -10.42
C SER A 470 40.31 -1.81 -9.67
N THR A 471 41.25 -1.05 -10.24
CA THR A 471 42.61 -0.84 -9.75
C THR A 471 42.61 0.09 -8.53
N GLY A 472 42.23 -0.41 -7.35
CA GLY A 472 42.11 0.47 -6.18
C GLY A 472 42.27 -0.12 -4.78
N THR A 473 42.05 -1.41 -4.55
CA THR A 473 41.95 -1.90 -3.17
C THR A 473 42.52 -3.31 -3.02
N THR A 474 43.81 -3.39 -2.73
CA THR A 474 44.39 -4.52 -2.01
C THR A 474 44.03 -4.37 -0.53
N THR A 475 42.96 -5.01 -0.10
CA THR A 475 42.62 -5.11 1.33
C THR A 475 42.68 -6.58 1.73
N ASP A 476 43.57 -6.89 2.68
CA ASP A 476 43.69 -8.19 3.38
C ASP A 476 42.45 -8.53 4.25
N ALA A 477 41.38 -7.74 4.15
CA ALA A 477 40.12 -7.93 4.87
C ALA A 477 39.11 -8.69 4.01
N PRO A 478 38.34 -9.63 4.58
CA PRO A 478 37.24 -10.29 3.86
C PRO A 478 36.23 -9.24 3.37
N MET A 479 35.89 -9.28 2.09
CA MET A 479 34.99 -8.28 1.51
C MET A 479 33.58 -8.41 2.08
N PRO A 480 32.91 -7.28 2.40
CA PRO A 480 31.55 -7.33 2.90
C PRO A 480 30.62 -7.91 1.84
N ARG A 481 29.86 -8.94 2.21
CA ARG A 481 28.76 -9.47 1.40
C ARG A 481 27.56 -8.54 1.52
N HIS A 482 26.96 -8.21 0.39
CA HIS A 482 25.80 -7.36 0.27
C HIS A 482 24.59 -8.25 0.00
N THR A 483 23.73 -8.39 1.00
CA THR A 483 22.55 -9.23 0.93
C THR A 483 21.26 -8.40 1.11
N MET A 484 20.17 -8.91 0.55
CA MET A 484 18.84 -8.32 0.56
C MET A 484 17.84 -9.36 1.07
N GLN A 485 16.87 -8.91 1.85
CA GLN A 485 15.85 -9.80 2.42
C GLN A 485 14.57 -9.75 1.60
N LEU A 486 13.99 -10.92 1.36
CA LEU A 486 12.68 -11.06 0.74
C LEU A 486 11.60 -10.58 1.72
N PHE A 487 10.84 -9.57 1.31
CA PHE A 487 9.76 -9.02 2.12
C PHE A 487 8.37 -9.26 1.51
N ALA A 488 8.27 -9.50 0.20
CA ALA A 488 7.00 -9.80 -0.45
C ALA A 488 7.20 -10.67 -1.70
N VAL A 489 6.17 -11.44 -2.07
CA VAL A 489 6.09 -12.18 -3.32
C VAL A 489 4.71 -11.94 -3.93
N LEU A 490 4.69 -11.44 -5.16
CA LEU A 490 3.45 -11.25 -5.91
C LEU A 490 3.19 -12.51 -6.75
N CYS A 491 2.01 -13.10 -6.63
CA CYS A 491 1.66 -14.32 -7.35
C CYS A 491 0.48 -14.11 -8.30
N ILE A 492 0.51 -14.79 -9.45
CA ILE A 492 -0.60 -14.89 -10.40
C ILE A 492 -0.76 -16.31 -10.91
N GLN A 493 -2.00 -16.81 -10.80
CA GLN A 493 -2.36 -18.12 -11.34
C GLN A 493 -2.81 -18.02 -12.80
N THR A 494 -3.83 -17.21 -13.10
CA THR A 494 -4.40 -17.01 -14.45
C THR A 494 -4.55 -15.53 -14.76
N SER A 495 -5.43 -14.84 -14.03
CA SER A 495 -5.71 -13.40 -14.16
C SER A 495 -5.89 -12.70 -12.81
N HIS A 496 -5.78 -13.45 -11.71
CA HIS A 496 -5.97 -12.94 -10.35
C HIS A 496 -4.66 -12.88 -9.61
N TYR A 497 -4.27 -11.67 -9.20
CA TYR A 497 -3.08 -11.42 -8.39
C TYR A 497 -3.39 -11.55 -6.90
N VAL A 498 -2.48 -12.20 -6.19
CA VAL A 498 -2.46 -12.32 -4.73
C VAL A 498 -1.05 -12.04 -4.25
N SER A 499 -0.88 -11.71 -2.97
CA SER A 499 0.44 -11.42 -2.43
C SER A 499 0.73 -12.21 -1.17
N PHE A 500 2.01 -12.52 -0.99
CA PHE A 500 2.59 -12.99 0.26
C PHE A 500 3.47 -11.88 0.79
N VAL A 501 3.34 -11.55 2.08
CA VAL A 501 4.09 -10.46 2.71
C VAL A 501 4.71 -10.96 4.01
N LYS A 502 5.99 -10.66 4.21
CA LYS A 502 6.71 -10.92 5.45
C LYS A 502 6.54 -9.72 6.38
N CYS A 503 5.94 -9.93 7.54
CA CYS A 503 5.54 -8.85 8.46
C CYS A 503 6.43 -8.74 9.70
N GLY A 504 7.52 -9.50 9.77
CA GLY A 504 8.43 -9.47 10.90
C GLY A 504 9.69 -10.30 10.70
N SER A 505 10.56 -10.25 11.70
CA SER A 505 11.84 -10.97 11.69
C SER A 505 11.67 -12.47 11.92
N ASP A 506 10.58 -12.93 12.55
CA ASP A 506 10.34 -14.36 12.71
C ASP A 506 10.20 -15.02 11.32
N PRO A 507 10.92 -16.14 11.06
CA PRO A 507 10.75 -16.93 9.84
C PRO A 507 9.29 -17.27 9.51
N LYS A 508 8.43 -17.45 10.52
CA LYS A 508 7.02 -17.81 10.40
C LYS A 508 6.08 -16.64 10.19
N SER A 509 6.57 -15.39 10.23
CA SER A 509 5.73 -14.20 10.13
C SER A 509 5.37 -13.83 8.70
N TRP A 510 4.57 -14.68 8.08
CA TRP A 510 4.05 -14.51 6.73
C TRP A 510 2.54 -14.31 6.73
N LEU A 511 2.09 -13.36 5.90
CA LEU A 511 0.70 -13.09 5.60
C LEU A 511 0.43 -13.37 4.13
N PHE A 512 -0.72 -13.97 3.86
CA PHE A 512 -1.30 -14.14 2.54
C PHE A 512 -2.45 -13.15 2.38
N PHE A 513 -2.47 -12.40 1.28
CA PHE A 513 -3.51 -11.42 0.99
C PHE A 513 -4.20 -11.70 -0.34
N ASP A 514 -5.52 -11.74 -0.31
CA ASP A 514 -6.40 -11.87 -1.47
C ASP A 514 -7.49 -10.77 -1.45
N CYS A 515 -7.42 -9.86 -2.42
CA CYS A 515 -8.33 -8.71 -2.53
C CYS A 515 -9.76 -9.08 -2.94
N MET A 516 -9.98 -10.30 -3.48
CA MET A 516 -11.28 -10.80 -3.94
C MET A 516 -11.58 -12.19 -3.38
N ALA A 517 -11.14 -12.46 -2.15
CA ALA A 517 -11.29 -13.77 -1.50
C ALA A 517 -12.73 -14.28 -1.42
N ASP A 518 -13.70 -13.36 -1.27
CA ASP A 518 -15.12 -13.69 -1.14
C ASP A 518 -15.98 -12.57 -1.79
N ARG A 519 -17.28 -12.79 -2.01
CA ARG A 519 -18.17 -11.79 -2.63
C ARG A 519 -19.52 -11.73 -1.93
N CYS A 520 -19.98 -10.51 -1.62
CA CYS A 520 -21.28 -10.29 -1.01
C CYS A 520 -22.34 -9.96 -2.07
N ASN A 521 -23.28 -10.88 -2.33
CA ASN A 521 -24.41 -10.78 -3.29
C ASN A 521 -23.99 -10.88 -4.77
N ASP A 522 -24.79 -11.60 -5.58
CA ASP A 522 -24.36 -12.01 -6.93
C ASP A 522 -24.47 -10.93 -8.03
N GLN A 523 -25.42 -9.99 -7.94
CA GLN A 523 -25.75 -9.06 -9.04
C GLN A 523 -25.40 -7.59 -8.78
N SER A 524 -25.40 -7.14 -7.52
CA SER A 524 -25.02 -5.77 -7.09
C SER A 524 -24.02 -5.78 -5.93
N GLY A 525 -23.23 -6.85 -5.87
CA GLY A 525 -22.33 -7.14 -4.77
C GLY A 525 -20.94 -6.57 -4.87
N TYR A 526 -20.27 -6.51 -3.73
CA TYR A 526 -18.87 -6.08 -3.58
C TYR A 526 -17.99 -7.25 -3.12
N ASN A 527 -16.70 -7.19 -3.44
CA ASN A 527 -15.74 -8.20 -3.02
C ASN A 527 -15.34 -8.00 -1.55
N ILE A 528 -15.00 -9.08 -0.87
CA ILE A 528 -14.55 -9.11 0.51
C ILE A 528 -13.08 -9.52 0.47
N PRO A 529 -12.15 -8.62 0.81
CA PRO A 529 -10.75 -8.98 0.91
C PRO A 529 -10.49 -9.82 2.17
N GLU A 530 -9.45 -10.64 2.12
CA GLU A 530 -9.03 -11.47 3.24
C GLU A 530 -7.52 -11.49 3.37
N VAL A 531 -7.05 -11.36 4.61
CA VAL A 531 -5.65 -11.54 4.98
C VAL A 531 -5.57 -12.72 5.94
N CYS A 532 -4.75 -13.71 5.61
CA CYS A 532 -4.55 -14.92 6.39
C CYS A 532 -3.10 -15.02 6.86
N ALA A 533 -2.89 -15.45 8.10
CA ALA A 533 -1.55 -15.87 8.52
C ALA A 533 -1.19 -17.21 7.85
N CYS A 534 0.04 -17.34 7.37
CA CYS A 534 0.55 -18.55 6.72
C CYS A 534 1.93 -18.97 7.26
N PRO A 535 2.03 -19.33 8.55
CA PRO A 535 3.31 -19.73 9.17
C PRO A 535 3.95 -20.96 8.53
N GLU A 536 3.16 -21.82 7.86
CA GLU A 536 3.65 -22.97 7.11
C GLU A 536 4.61 -22.58 5.97
N LEU A 537 4.52 -21.35 5.46
CA LEU A 537 5.43 -20.82 4.46
C LEU A 537 6.82 -20.60 5.06
N GLY A 538 6.88 -20.11 6.30
CA GLY A 538 8.12 -19.93 7.04
C GLY A 538 8.79 -21.26 7.36
N ASP A 539 8.02 -22.26 7.79
CA ASP A 539 8.52 -23.61 8.04
C ASP A 539 9.10 -24.24 6.76
N PHE A 540 8.42 -24.05 5.63
CA PHE A 540 8.88 -24.53 4.33
C PHE A 540 10.16 -23.81 3.86
N LEU A 541 10.21 -22.48 3.89
CA LEU A 541 11.36 -21.70 3.42
C LEU A 541 12.59 -21.80 4.32
N SER A 542 12.45 -22.38 5.53
CA SER A 542 13.56 -22.64 6.44
C SER A 542 14.28 -23.97 6.18
N GLN A 543 13.77 -24.80 5.25
CA GLN A 543 14.38 -26.06 4.84
C GLN A 543 15.67 -25.84 4.03
N SER A 544 16.55 -26.85 3.98
CA SER A 544 17.78 -26.73 3.19
C SER A 544 17.51 -26.71 1.69
N GLU A 545 18.43 -26.17 0.89
CA GLU A 545 18.29 -26.16 -0.58
C GLU A 545 18.18 -27.59 -1.15
N GLU A 546 18.86 -28.56 -0.54
CA GLU A 546 18.79 -29.96 -0.94
C GLU A 546 17.42 -30.58 -0.65
N GLU A 547 16.84 -30.29 0.52
CA GLU A 547 15.50 -30.72 0.90
C GLU A 547 14.47 -30.12 -0.04
N LEU A 548 14.52 -28.79 -0.24
CA LEU A 548 13.63 -28.07 -1.14
C LEU A 548 13.67 -28.65 -2.56
N ALA A 549 14.86 -28.94 -3.09
CA ALA A 549 15.02 -29.51 -4.43
C ALA A 549 14.39 -30.89 -4.63
N CYS A 550 14.13 -31.65 -3.56
CA CYS A 550 13.57 -33.01 -3.61
C CYS A 550 12.06 -33.07 -3.34
N ILE A 551 11.43 -31.94 -3.02
CA ILE A 551 10.01 -31.90 -2.64
C ILE A 551 9.11 -32.14 -3.84
N ASN A 552 8.05 -32.93 -3.60
CA ASN A 552 6.97 -33.09 -4.56
C ASN A 552 5.93 -31.96 -4.37
N PRO A 553 5.77 -31.06 -5.36
CA PRO A 553 4.86 -29.91 -5.24
C PRO A 553 3.37 -30.27 -5.13
N SER A 554 2.99 -31.53 -5.38
CA SER A 554 1.61 -32.00 -5.17
C SER A 554 1.29 -32.34 -3.71
N GLN A 555 2.31 -32.47 -2.85
CA GLN A 555 2.15 -32.87 -1.44
C GLN A 555 2.32 -31.70 -0.46
N VAL A 556 2.67 -30.50 -0.95
CA VAL A 556 2.82 -29.31 -0.11
C VAL A 556 1.47 -28.62 0.13
N PRO A 557 1.34 -27.86 1.24
CA PRO A 557 0.15 -27.05 1.51
C PRO A 557 -0.21 -26.13 0.34
N GLU A 558 -1.50 -25.79 0.20
CA GLU A 558 -2.01 -25.03 -0.94
C GLU A 558 -1.32 -23.67 -1.11
N LEU A 559 -1.11 -22.92 -0.02
CA LEU A 559 -0.45 -21.61 -0.06
C LEU A 559 1.02 -21.72 -0.48
N VAL A 560 1.73 -22.74 0.01
CA VAL A 560 3.11 -23.06 -0.42
C VAL A 560 3.13 -23.40 -1.90
N ARG A 561 2.17 -24.22 -2.37
CA ARG A 561 2.04 -24.56 -3.79
C ARG A 561 1.80 -23.31 -4.64
N ARG A 562 0.92 -22.40 -4.20
CA ARG A 562 0.67 -21.12 -4.89
C ARG A 562 1.94 -20.28 -4.96
N LEU A 563 2.68 -20.15 -3.85
CA LEU A 563 3.98 -19.45 -3.85
C LEU A 563 4.91 -20.03 -4.93
N LEU A 564 5.15 -21.35 -4.92
CA LEU A 564 6.08 -22.01 -5.82
C LEU A 564 5.65 -21.95 -7.29
N CYS A 565 4.37 -22.20 -7.58
CA CYS A 565 3.87 -22.30 -8.95
C CYS A 565 3.50 -20.94 -9.55
N ASP A 566 3.07 -19.99 -8.73
CA ASP A 566 2.37 -18.77 -9.18
C ASP A 566 3.19 -17.49 -8.97
N SER A 567 4.41 -17.55 -8.41
CA SER A 567 5.35 -16.40 -8.30
C SER A 567 5.54 -15.62 -9.60
N TYR A 568 5.21 -14.33 -9.57
CA TYR A 568 5.28 -13.35 -10.66
C TYR A 568 6.39 -12.33 -10.44
N MET A 569 6.48 -11.74 -9.24
CA MET A 569 7.52 -10.81 -8.81
C MET A 569 8.05 -11.17 -7.42
#